data_AF-A0AAE0A3P6-F1
#
_entry.id   AF-A0AAE0A3P6-F1
#
_cell.length_a   1.000
_cell.length_b   1.000
_cell.length_c   1.000
_cell.angle_alpha   90.00
_cell.angle_beta   90.00
_cell.angle_gamma   90.00
#
_symmetry.space_group_name_H-M   'P 1'
#
loop_
_entity.id
_entity.type
_entity.pdbx_description
1 polymer ?
#
loop_
_entity_poly.entity_id
_entity_poly.type
_entity_poly.pdbx_seq_one_letter_code
_entity_poly.pdbx_strand_id
1 'polypeptide(L)'
;MRGAGKQLFARNISDIRRLHNFEILAICEPRISGLRAKKVIKRLLWSYLDAIKGCFHMLWLIAREFNEITSCEEKRGGRPTYSNSGFSNWIYRNDLVDMGFIGPRFTWMNKRGIGEEIWERLDRALYSMEWRLHYSEGFVSDLPRLFADHCPMLI
;
A
#
# COMPACT_ATOMS: atom_id res chain seq x y z
N MET A 1 -8.63 11.05 -16.18
CA MET A 1 -7.64 10.61 -15.17
C MET A 1 -6.25 10.58 -15.80
N ARG A 2 -5.18 10.89 -15.05
CA ARG A 2 -3.78 10.77 -15.51
C ARG A 2 -3.11 9.61 -14.73
N GLY A 3 -1.96 9.12 -15.21
CA GLY A 3 -1.21 8.03 -14.56
C GLY A 3 -1.85 6.64 -14.68
N ALA A 4 -1.53 5.80 -13.71
CA ALA A 4 -2.03 4.46 -13.42
C ALA A 4 -3.53 4.31 -13.65
N GLY A 5 -4.35 5.27 -13.23
CA GLY A 5 -5.80 5.10 -13.28
C GLY A 5 -6.46 5.34 -14.66
N LYS A 6 -5.71 5.42 -15.77
CA LYS A 6 -6.31 5.38 -17.12
C LYS A 6 -6.72 3.95 -17.50
N GLN A 7 -7.85 3.80 -18.17
CA GLN A 7 -8.29 2.49 -18.71
C GLN A 7 -7.24 1.79 -19.57
N LEU A 8 -6.43 2.57 -20.30
CA LEU A 8 -5.36 2.06 -21.15
C LEU A 8 -4.09 1.65 -20.40
N PHE A 9 -3.96 1.97 -19.10
CA PHE A 9 -2.72 1.75 -18.39
C PHE A 9 -2.33 0.26 -18.33
N ALA A 10 -3.29 -0.62 -17.99
CA ALA A 10 -3.03 -2.06 -17.95
C ALA A 10 -2.53 -2.59 -19.30
N ARG A 11 -3.11 -2.11 -20.41
CA ARG A 11 -2.64 -2.42 -21.77
C ARG A 11 -1.22 -1.88 -22.01
N ASN A 12 -0.96 -0.63 -21.66
CA ASN A 12 0.35 -0.01 -21.83
C ASN A 12 1.45 -0.74 -21.06
N ILE A 13 1.19 -1.18 -19.82
CA ILE A 13 2.17 -2.00 -19.07
C ILE A 13 2.38 -3.35 -19.76
N SER A 14 1.34 -3.93 -20.36
CA SER A 14 1.45 -5.22 -21.06
C SER A 14 2.36 -5.08 -22.28
N ASP A 15 2.21 -3.99 -23.02
CA ASP A 15 3.04 -3.66 -24.17
C ASP A 15 4.49 -3.36 -23.74
N ILE A 16 4.71 -2.56 -22.69
CA ILE A 16 6.06 -2.25 -22.17
C ILE A 16 6.74 -3.53 -21.68
N ARG A 17 6.02 -4.45 -21.02
CA ARG A 17 6.59 -5.74 -20.60
C ARG A 17 7.06 -6.55 -21.81
N ARG A 18 6.23 -6.66 -22.84
CA ARG A 18 6.58 -7.38 -24.08
C ARG A 18 7.82 -6.80 -24.75
N LEU A 19 7.97 -5.47 -24.72
CA LEU A 19 9.07 -4.76 -25.38
C LEU A 19 10.36 -4.76 -24.58
N HIS A 20 10.30 -4.68 -23.25
CA HIS A 20 11.47 -4.42 -22.41
C HIS A 20 11.82 -5.55 -21.42
N ASN A 21 10.96 -6.57 -21.29
CA ASN A 21 11.15 -7.73 -20.42
C ASN A 21 11.67 -7.40 -19.00
N PHE A 22 11.13 -6.34 -18.39
CA PHE A 22 11.50 -5.97 -17.02
C PHE A 22 10.99 -7.02 -16.02
N GLU A 23 11.80 -7.30 -15.00
CA GLU A 23 11.46 -8.27 -13.94
C GLU A 23 10.65 -7.62 -12.79
N ILE A 24 10.90 -6.33 -12.52
CA ILE A 24 10.24 -5.57 -11.46
C ILE A 24 9.57 -4.34 -12.06
N LEU A 25 8.30 -4.09 -11.68
CA LEU A 25 7.58 -2.86 -11.97
C LEU A 25 7.19 -2.15 -10.67
N ALA A 26 7.76 -0.96 -10.45
CA ALA A 26 7.33 -0.07 -9.38
C ALA A 26 6.40 1.01 -9.93
N ILE A 27 5.19 1.13 -9.36
CA ILE A 27 4.22 2.16 -9.73
C ILE A 27 4.12 3.19 -8.59
N CYS A 28 4.73 4.36 -8.80
CA CYS A 28 4.66 5.49 -7.89
C CYS A 28 3.65 6.51 -8.42
N GLU A 29 2.48 6.62 -7.80
CA GLU A 29 1.48 7.65 -8.15
C GLU A 29 1.60 8.86 -7.20
N PRO A 30 1.59 10.11 -7.71
CA PRO A 30 1.65 11.29 -6.87
C PRO A 30 0.45 11.38 -5.93
N ARG A 31 0.71 11.81 -4.68
CA ARG A 31 -0.32 12.08 -3.66
C ARG A 31 -1.31 13.11 -4.23
N ILE A 32 -2.59 12.75 -4.36
CA ILE A 32 -3.67 13.69 -4.67
C ILE A 32 -4.43 13.99 -3.38
N SER A 33 -4.50 15.27 -3.00
CA SER A 33 -5.17 15.74 -1.78
C SER A 33 -6.67 16.03 -2.00
N GLY A 34 -7.46 15.92 -0.92
CA GLY A 34 -8.89 16.27 -0.88
C GLY A 34 -9.83 15.06 -0.71
N LEU A 35 -10.86 15.18 0.14
CA LEU A 35 -11.77 14.08 0.51
C LEU A 35 -12.46 13.42 -0.69
N ARG A 36 -12.92 14.23 -1.66
CA ARG A 36 -13.60 13.74 -2.87
C ARG A 36 -12.63 13.02 -3.81
N ALA A 37 -11.42 13.57 -3.98
CA ALA A 37 -10.36 12.95 -4.77
C ALA A 37 -9.89 11.65 -4.12
N LYS A 38 -9.66 11.63 -2.79
CA LYS A 38 -9.31 10.42 -2.02
C LYS A 38 -10.35 9.31 -2.19
N LYS A 39 -11.65 9.62 -2.09
CA LYS A 39 -12.72 8.61 -2.23
C LYS A 39 -12.79 8.02 -3.66
N VAL A 40 -12.66 8.88 -4.67
CA VAL A 40 -12.68 8.49 -6.09
C VAL A 40 -11.44 7.69 -6.45
N ILE A 41 -10.26 8.15 -6.04
CA ILE A 41 -8.98 7.47 -6.26
C ILE A 41 -8.97 6.15 -5.53
N LYS A 42 -9.42 6.07 -4.28
CA LYS A 42 -9.46 4.81 -3.54
C LYS A 42 -10.25 3.75 -4.28
N ARG A 43 -11.48 4.08 -4.71
CA ARG A 43 -12.31 3.13 -5.48
C ARG A 43 -11.64 2.74 -6.80
N LEU A 44 -11.11 3.70 -7.54
CA LEU A 44 -10.54 3.47 -8.86
C LEU A 44 -9.18 2.77 -8.78
N LEU A 45 -8.40 3.00 -7.72
CA LEU A 45 -7.13 2.34 -7.44
C LEU A 45 -7.34 0.86 -7.14
N TRP A 46 -8.33 0.49 -6.32
CA TRP A 46 -8.61 -0.93 -6.06
C TRP A 46 -9.00 -1.66 -7.33
N SER A 47 -9.99 -1.15 -8.07
CA SER A 47 -10.42 -1.74 -9.34
C SER A 47 -9.29 -1.80 -10.38
N TYR A 48 -8.34 -0.87 -10.30
CA TYR A 48 -7.19 -0.83 -11.17
C TYR A 48 -6.11 -1.85 -10.80
N LEU A 49 -5.80 -1.99 -9.50
CA LEU A 49 -4.88 -3.02 -9.02
C LEU A 49 -5.44 -4.41 -9.37
N ASP A 50 -6.75 -4.60 -9.22
CA ASP A 50 -7.45 -5.81 -9.66
C ASP A 50 -7.28 -6.05 -11.19
N ALA A 51 -7.39 -4.99 -12.01
CA ALA A 51 -7.27 -5.07 -13.47
C ALA A 51 -5.83 -5.38 -13.94
N ILE A 52 -4.80 -4.85 -13.26
CA ILE A 52 -3.41 -5.21 -13.56
C ILE A 52 -3.15 -6.67 -13.17
N LYS A 53 -3.71 -7.17 -12.05
CA LYS A 53 -3.54 -8.58 -11.64
C LYS A 53 -3.97 -9.53 -12.75
N GLY A 54 -5.13 -9.28 -13.36
CA GLY A 54 -5.61 -10.09 -14.49
C GLY A 54 -4.68 -10.09 -15.73
N CYS A 55 -3.78 -9.11 -15.85
CA CYS A 55 -2.87 -8.98 -16.99
C CYS A 55 -1.48 -9.61 -16.73
N PHE A 56 -1.11 -9.88 -15.47
CA PHE A 56 0.24 -10.33 -15.10
C PHE A 56 0.22 -11.39 -13.99
N HIS A 57 0.69 -12.60 -14.32
CA HIS A 57 1.08 -13.63 -13.35
C HIS A 57 2.44 -13.32 -12.67
N MET A 58 2.84 -12.05 -12.48
CA MET A 58 4.22 -11.69 -12.06
C MET A 58 4.30 -11.06 -10.68
N LEU A 59 5.32 -11.42 -9.91
CA LEU A 59 6.07 -10.60 -8.91
C LEU A 59 5.43 -9.26 -8.50
N TRP A 60 4.48 -9.27 -7.56
CA TRP A 60 3.92 -8.03 -7.01
C TRP A 60 4.65 -7.61 -5.75
N LEU A 61 5.06 -6.34 -5.69
CA LEU A 61 5.34 -5.62 -4.46
C LEU A 61 4.59 -4.28 -4.51
N ILE A 62 3.63 -4.10 -3.60
CA ILE A 62 2.89 -2.85 -3.43
C ILE A 62 3.29 -2.26 -2.08
N ALA A 63 4.09 -1.20 -2.13
CA ALA A 63 4.56 -0.48 -0.95
C ALA A 63 4.00 0.93 -0.91
N ARG A 64 3.02 1.18 -0.05
CA ARG A 64 2.30 2.46 -0.03
C ARG A 64 1.76 2.82 1.35
N GLU A 65 1.46 4.10 1.49
CA GLU A 65 0.51 4.63 2.47
C GLU A 65 -0.92 4.27 2.03
N PHE A 66 -1.46 3.19 2.58
CA PHE A 66 -2.83 2.76 2.27
C PHE A 66 -3.89 3.59 2.97
N ASN A 67 -3.52 4.32 4.05
CA ASN A 67 -4.45 5.06 4.91
C ASN A 67 -5.56 4.16 5.50
N GLU A 68 -5.28 2.87 5.68
CA GLU A 68 -6.23 1.88 6.17
C GLU A 68 -5.55 0.91 7.14
N ILE A 69 -6.26 0.58 8.21
CA ILE A 69 -5.88 -0.46 9.18
C ILE A 69 -6.59 -1.77 8.83
N THR A 70 -5.90 -2.89 8.98
CA THR A 70 -6.44 -4.24 8.81
C THR A 70 -6.95 -4.84 10.11
N SER A 71 -6.53 -4.29 11.26
CA SER A 71 -6.93 -4.75 12.59
C SER A 71 -6.99 -3.60 13.60
N CYS A 72 -7.67 -3.79 14.74
CA CYS A 72 -7.76 -2.74 15.77
C CYS A 72 -6.43 -2.54 16.51
N GLU A 73 -5.57 -3.56 16.53
CA GLU A 73 -4.22 -3.54 17.10
C GLU A 73 -3.27 -2.60 16.36
N GLU A 74 -3.63 -2.20 15.14
CA GLU A 74 -2.90 -1.21 14.34
C GLU A 74 -3.23 0.23 14.71
N LYS A 75 -4.08 0.45 15.72
CA LYS A 75 -4.43 1.78 16.24
C LYS A 75 -4.21 1.89 17.73
N ARG A 76 -3.73 3.06 18.17
CA ARG A 76 -3.66 3.46 19.58
C ARG A 76 -4.18 4.89 19.77
N GLY A 77 -5.04 5.07 20.75
CA GLY A 77 -5.68 6.36 21.04
C GLY A 77 -6.88 6.66 20.15
N GLY A 78 -7.61 7.73 20.49
CA GLY A 78 -8.83 8.12 19.78
C GLY A 78 -9.97 7.11 19.91
N ARG A 79 -10.92 7.16 18.97
CA ARG A 79 -12.06 6.24 18.95
C ARG A 79 -11.62 4.84 18.50
N PRO A 80 -12.08 3.77 19.18
CA PRO A 80 -11.92 2.40 18.69
C PRO A 80 -12.41 2.31 17.25
N THR A 81 -11.58 1.73 16.39
CA THR A 81 -11.91 1.53 14.98
C THR A 81 -11.89 0.03 14.75
N TYR A 82 -13.01 -0.52 14.31
CA TYR A 82 -13.11 -1.93 13.95
C TYR A 82 -12.45 -2.14 12.59
N SER A 83 -11.77 -3.27 12.39
CA SER A 83 -11.01 -3.55 11.16
C SER A 83 -11.82 -3.22 9.90
N ASN A 84 -11.21 -2.54 8.93
CA ASN A 84 -11.88 -2.31 7.67
C ASN A 84 -11.93 -3.61 6.87
N SER A 85 -13.07 -4.32 6.95
CA SER A 85 -13.30 -5.55 6.20
C SER A 85 -13.04 -5.38 4.71
N GLY A 86 -13.26 -4.18 4.15
CA GLY A 86 -13.01 -3.90 2.74
C GLY A 86 -11.55 -4.01 2.34
N PHE A 87 -10.62 -3.49 3.16
CA PHE A 87 -9.19 -3.55 2.84
C PHE A 87 -8.64 -4.95 3.06
N SER A 88 -8.93 -5.58 4.20
CA SER A 88 -8.51 -6.96 4.47
C SER A 88 -9.08 -7.94 3.42
N ASN A 89 -10.34 -7.77 3.01
CA ASN A 89 -10.93 -8.57 1.92
C ASN A 89 -10.28 -8.28 0.57
N TRP A 90 -9.79 -7.06 0.32
CA TRP A 90 -9.09 -6.75 -0.92
C TRP A 90 -7.70 -7.42 -0.96
N ILE A 91 -6.95 -7.40 0.14
CA ILE A 91 -5.68 -8.13 0.29
C ILE A 91 -5.92 -9.61 0.04
N TYR A 92 -6.89 -10.20 0.74
CA TYR A 92 -7.25 -11.61 0.62
C TYR A 92 -7.65 -12.01 -0.80
N ARG A 93 -8.59 -11.29 -1.44
CA ARG A 93 -9.03 -11.58 -2.81
C ARG A 93 -7.93 -11.41 -3.85
N ASN A 94 -6.88 -10.65 -3.53
CA ASN A 94 -5.74 -10.45 -4.40
C ASN A 94 -4.57 -11.39 -4.11
N ASP A 95 -4.71 -12.37 -3.21
CA ASP A 95 -3.66 -13.33 -2.83
C ASP A 95 -2.36 -12.63 -2.41
N LEU A 96 -2.51 -11.47 -1.75
CA LEU A 96 -1.40 -10.67 -1.27
C LEU A 96 -1.11 -11.01 0.19
N VAL A 97 0.18 -10.97 0.54
CA VAL A 97 0.67 -11.20 1.89
C VAL A 97 1.32 -9.92 2.39
N ASP A 98 1.02 -9.55 3.64
CA ASP A 98 1.70 -8.45 4.32
C ASP A 98 3.12 -8.89 4.67
N MET A 99 4.12 -8.12 4.25
CA MET A 99 5.54 -8.43 4.50
C MET A 99 5.92 -8.34 5.98
N GLY A 100 5.06 -7.72 6.79
CA GLY A 100 5.43 -7.34 8.15
C GLY A 100 6.44 -6.19 8.13
N PHE A 101 7.18 -6.04 9.22
CA PHE A 101 8.12 -4.93 9.39
C PHE A 101 9.11 -5.14 10.54
N ILE A 102 10.22 -4.43 10.45
CA ILE A 102 11.19 -4.22 11.54
C ILE A 102 11.21 -2.72 11.86
N GLY A 103 11.02 -2.35 13.13
CA GLY A 103 11.04 -0.95 13.56
C GLY A 103 9.75 -0.53 14.29
N PRO A 104 9.37 0.76 14.23
CA PRO A 104 8.20 1.28 14.93
C PRO A 104 6.90 0.60 14.51
N ARG A 105 6.11 0.17 15.50
CA ARG A 105 4.80 -0.46 15.28
C ARG A 105 3.81 0.43 14.51
N PHE A 106 3.80 1.73 14.83
CA PHE A 106 2.89 2.70 14.21
C PHE A 106 3.67 3.58 13.25
N THR A 107 3.19 3.67 12.01
CA THR A 107 3.85 4.45 10.96
C THR A 107 3.36 5.88 10.93
N TRP A 108 2.18 6.18 11.47
CA TRP A 108 1.61 7.53 11.52
C TRP A 108 1.28 8.01 12.94
N MET A 109 1.36 9.33 13.16
CA MET A 109 0.84 10.01 14.36
C MET A 109 0.21 11.37 14.04
N ASN A 110 -0.92 11.68 14.68
CA ASN A 110 -1.68 12.93 14.45
C ASN A 110 -1.01 14.23 14.95
N LYS A 111 0.19 14.13 15.57
CA LYS A 111 0.98 15.25 16.13
C LYS A 111 0.22 16.14 17.13
N ARG A 112 -0.82 15.61 17.79
CA ARG A 112 -1.51 16.35 18.87
C ARG A 112 -0.71 16.31 20.17
N GLY A 113 -1.15 17.11 21.14
CA GLY A 113 -0.53 17.19 22.45
C GLY A 113 -0.64 15.88 23.25
N ILE A 114 0.12 15.82 24.34
CA ILE A 114 0.18 14.66 25.24
C ILE A 114 -1.22 14.30 25.75
N GLY A 115 -1.61 13.04 25.60
CA GLY A 115 -2.93 12.52 25.97
C GLY A 115 -3.97 12.55 24.85
N GLU A 116 -3.69 13.25 23.74
CA GLU A 116 -4.56 13.31 22.56
C GLU A 116 -3.96 12.64 21.32
N GLU A 117 -2.80 11.99 21.47
CA GLU A 117 -2.12 11.39 20.34
C GLU A 117 -2.88 10.17 19.82
N ILE A 118 -3.07 10.15 18.51
CA ILE A 118 -3.58 9.00 17.78
C ILE A 118 -2.45 8.46 16.94
N TRP A 119 -2.21 7.16 17.06
CA TRP A 119 -1.16 6.43 16.36
C TRP A 119 -1.81 5.34 15.51
N GLU A 120 -1.40 5.23 14.27
CA GLU A 120 -1.94 4.25 13.32
C GLU A 120 -0.82 3.62 12.50
N ARG A 121 -0.98 2.35 12.12
CA ARG A 121 -0.15 1.73 11.08
C ARG A 121 -0.86 1.84 9.74
N LEU A 122 -0.44 2.83 8.94
CA LEU A 122 -1.08 3.17 7.66
C LEU A 122 -0.23 2.79 6.45
N ASP A 123 1.06 2.51 6.68
CA ASP A 123 2.03 2.17 5.65
C ASP A 123 2.39 0.69 5.79
N ARG A 124 2.36 -0.05 4.68
CA ARG A 124 2.82 -1.44 4.61
C ARG A 124 3.31 -1.80 3.22
N ALA A 125 4.02 -2.93 3.11
CA ALA A 125 4.36 -3.57 1.86
C ALA A 125 3.59 -4.88 1.73
N LEU A 126 2.86 -5.03 0.62
CA LEU A 126 2.12 -6.24 0.29
C LEU A 126 2.78 -6.90 -0.91
N TYR A 127 2.97 -8.21 -0.86
CA TYR A 127 3.62 -8.95 -1.94
C TYR A 127 2.79 -10.15 -2.42
N SER A 128 3.04 -10.62 -3.65
CA SER A 128 2.53 -11.92 -4.13
C SER A 128 3.52 -13.05 -3.82
N MET A 129 3.05 -14.28 -3.72
CA MET A 129 3.92 -15.42 -3.38
C MET A 129 5.06 -15.61 -4.39
N GLU A 130 4.84 -15.31 -5.66
CA GLU A 130 5.89 -15.30 -6.68
C GLU A 130 7.00 -14.31 -6.30
N TRP A 131 6.65 -13.12 -5.78
CA TRP A 131 7.64 -12.15 -5.33
C TRP A 131 8.53 -12.73 -4.24
N ARG A 132 7.93 -13.42 -3.27
CA ARG A 132 8.67 -14.04 -2.18
C ARG A 132 9.60 -15.17 -2.64
N LEU A 133 9.19 -15.93 -3.66
CA LEU A 133 10.03 -17.00 -4.23
C LEU A 133 11.29 -16.45 -4.92
N HIS A 134 11.21 -15.27 -5.52
CA HIS A 134 12.36 -14.62 -6.17
C HIS A 134 13.20 -13.76 -5.22
N TYR A 135 12.57 -13.14 -4.21
CA TYR A 135 13.21 -12.26 -3.23
C TYR A 135 13.00 -12.79 -1.81
N SER A 136 13.58 -13.96 -1.51
CA SER A 136 13.40 -14.65 -0.21
C SER A 136 13.93 -13.87 0.98
N GLU A 137 14.89 -12.98 0.76
CA GLU A 137 15.49 -12.15 1.82
C GLU A 137 14.87 -10.76 1.91
N GLY A 138 13.84 -10.47 1.10
CA GLY A 138 13.14 -9.19 1.15
C GLY A 138 12.46 -8.95 2.50
N PHE A 139 12.63 -7.74 3.04
CA PHE A 139 12.02 -7.32 4.30
C PHE A 139 11.69 -5.82 4.29
N VAL A 140 10.80 -5.40 5.18
CA VAL A 140 10.49 -3.98 5.41
C VAL A 140 11.21 -3.51 6.67
N SER A 141 11.88 -2.37 6.58
CA SER A 141 12.33 -1.60 7.75
C SER A 141 11.62 -0.25 7.80
N ASP A 142 10.83 -0.04 8.86
CA ASP A 142 10.24 1.25 9.18
C ASP A 142 11.26 2.09 9.94
N LEU A 143 11.68 3.21 9.36
CA LEU A 143 12.66 4.10 9.95
C LEU A 143 11.99 5.08 10.93
N PRO A 144 12.69 5.53 11.98
CA PRO A 144 12.15 6.50 12.93
C PRO A 144 11.65 7.78 12.25
N ARG A 145 10.51 8.30 12.71
CA ARG A 145 10.02 9.63 12.30
C ARG A 145 10.92 10.70 12.88
N LEU A 146 11.38 11.61 12.02
CA LEU A 146 12.10 12.82 12.42
C LEU A 146 11.16 14.04 12.42
N PHE A 147 10.64 14.41 11.25
CA PHE A 147 9.84 15.63 11.08
C PHE A 147 8.48 15.38 10.40
N ALA A 148 8.31 14.23 9.74
CA ALA A 148 7.06 13.84 9.08
C ALA A 148 6.06 13.26 10.08
N ASP A 149 4.78 13.26 9.69
CA ASP A 149 3.73 12.51 10.39
C ASP A 149 3.79 11.01 10.08
N HIS A 150 4.46 10.60 8.99
CA HIS A 150 4.73 9.19 8.63
C HIS A 150 6.19 8.77 8.85
N CYS A 151 6.41 7.49 9.18
CA CYS A 151 7.71 6.81 9.14
C CYS A 151 8.13 6.60 7.67
N PRO A 152 9.39 6.88 7.30
CA PRO A 152 9.94 6.38 6.05
C PRO A 152 9.98 4.85 6.06
N MET A 153 9.62 4.22 4.95
CA MET A 153 9.70 2.77 4.77
C MET A 153 10.83 2.42 3.81
N LEU A 154 11.69 1.51 4.23
CA LEU A 154 12.74 0.91 3.40
C LEU A 154 12.34 -0.55 3.11
N ILE A 155 12.53 -0.98 1.87
CA ILE A 155 12.25 -2.34 1.36
C ILE A 155 13.45 -2.82 0.57
#